data_AF-A0A357C0G5-F1
#
_entry.id   AF-A0A357C0G5-F1
#
_cell.length_a   1.000
_cell.length_b   1.000
_cell.length_c   1.000
_cell.angle_alpha   90.00
_cell.angle_beta   90.00
_cell.angle_gamma   90.00
#
_symmetry.space_group_name_H-M   'P 1'
#
loop_
_entity.id
_entity.type
_entity.pdbx_description
1 polymer ?
#
loop_
_entity_poly.entity_id
_entity_poly.type
_entity_poly.pdbx_seq_one_letter_code
_entity_poly.pdbx_strand_id
1 'polypeptide(L)'
;MPKPVTHNEIIKRLKTLGLTKGDKVMVHSALSSFGTVKGGADTVIDGLLSIVGSTGTILMPTFENSDPIFNVKKSETNLGLIAQTFWRRKNAFRSFHPAASVAAIGNDAKYFVENHENAATAHGKDTPYMKLVEQGGKVLLLGVDLDRMTLLHSVETLAQLPYLKPITKSFVDANGKTRTKTWPYFPGPHRDFIGLQSWLRNEGLVKENVIGTCHARLFDAAGLFRALQKRLRNEPELFISDNPNLPDGISQKADILKTDWKSQTFTLAADSQFAGQYLEEIIENCKRFGIDRIVLSFVNNVAWTAIPEKTRKWYLQGLRQANIKIAALRLPFIPTEGLTKIISEANTDTIIVPSTTDISKVKTVKRRIKILFENTHISSAAFVEQIMTLEKTLPSVKTAFSPLAFVEAGENPFLKSYYKTGIKSKIGALYINDGFATGQRSNLEEGLSEIKELISILLCRNFDGFFILQGRDCGDFENTVKKFTQILEDVQ
;
A
#
# COMPACT_ATOMS: atom_id res chain seq x y z
N MET A 1 12.64 20.76 43.55
CA MET A 1 11.87 20.78 42.30
C MET A 1 12.68 21.50 41.23
N PRO A 2 12.63 21.10 39.94
CA PRO A 2 13.23 21.86 38.85
C PRO A 2 12.71 23.30 38.84
N LYS A 3 13.53 24.26 38.43
CA LYS A 3 13.08 25.65 38.28
C LYS A 3 12.00 25.70 37.19
N PRO A 4 10.88 26.43 37.40
CA PRO A 4 9.86 26.58 36.37
C PRO A 4 10.42 27.24 35.11
N VAL A 5 10.03 26.72 33.95
CA VAL A 5 10.32 27.31 32.63
C VAL A 5 9.68 28.69 32.56
N THR A 6 10.45 29.68 32.11
CA THR A 6 10.02 31.07 32.00
C THR A 6 9.91 31.52 30.55
N HIS A 7 9.17 32.60 30.30
CA HIS A 7 9.06 33.25 28.98
C HIS A 7 10.43 33.55 28.34
N ASN A 8 11.37 34.12 29.11
CA ASN A 8 12.73 34.42 28.64
C ASN A 8 13.52 33.16 28.28
N GLU A 9 13.35 32.07 29.04
CA GLU A 9 13.98 30.79 28.72
C GLU A 9 13.45 30.22 27.41
N ILE A 10 12.12 30.25 27.20
CA ILE A 10 11.48 29.81 25.95
C ILE A 10 12.06 30.57 24.76
N ILE A 11 12.08 31.91 24.82
CA ILE A 11 12.65 32.74 23.75
C ILE A 11 14.11 32.39 23.49
N LYS A 12 14.93 32.29 24.54
CA LYS A 12 16.36 31.96 24.42
C LYS A 12 16.56 30.61 23.73
N ARG A 13 15.83 29.58 24.15
CA ARG A 13 15.96 28.22 23.61
C ARG A 13 15.43 28.11 22.19
N LEU A 14 14.31 28.74 21.88
CA LEU A 14 13.77 28.80 20.51
C LEU A 14 14.71 29.56 19.55
N LYS A 15 15.31 30.66 20.00
CA LYS A 15 16.33 31.38 19.23
C LYS A 15 17.55 30.49 18.95
N THR A 16 18.03 29.77 19.96
CA THR A 16 19.15 28.82 19.82
C THR A 16 18.81 27.68 18.86
N LEU A 17 17.56 27.22 18.87
CA LEU A 17 17.05 26.18 17.96
C LEU A 17 16.98 26.67 16.50
N GLY A 18 16.96 27.98 16.27
CA GLY A 18 17.00 28.61 14.95
C GLY A 18 15.72 29.35 14.53
N LEU A 19 14.85 29.69 15.50
CA LEU A 19 13.74 30.61 15.25
C LEU A 19 14.18 32.07 15.31
N THR A 20 13.65 32.87 14.38
CA THR A 20 13.98 34.28 14.19
C THR A 20 12.74 35.12 13.89
N LYS A 21 12.88 36.45 14.02
CA LYS A 21 11.83 37.40 13.67
C LYS A 21 11.41 37.22 12.21
N GLY A 22 10.10 37.24 11.94
CA GLY A 22 9.53 37.03 10.61
C GLY A 22 9.22 35.58 10.25
N ASP A 23 9.65 34.60 11.07
CA ASP A 23 9.38 33.20 10.78
C ASP A 23 7.88 32.88 10.76
N LYS A 24 7.51 31.96 9.88
CA LYS A 24 6.20 31.34 9.78
C LYS A 24 6.32 29.91 10.29
N VAL A 25 5.68 29.58 11.41
CA VAL A 25 5.97 28.35 12.15
C VAL A 25 4.68 27.59 12.46
N MET A 26 4.58 26.35 11.99
CA MET A 26 3.55 25.42 12.43
C MET A 26 4.03 24.66 13.67
N VAL A 27 3.24 24.68 14.73
CA VAL A 27 3.62 24.16 16.04
C VAL A 27 2.73 23.00 16.44
N HIS A 28 3.35 21.90 16.83
CA HIS A 28 2.73 20.76 17.50
C HIS A 28 3.33 20.67 18.90
N SER A 29 2.51 20.46 19.94
CA SER A 29 3.01 20.62 21.31
C SER A 29 2.27 19.80 22.35
N ALA A 30 2.99 19.45 23.42
CA ALA A 30 2.44 18.89 24.65
C ALA A 30 2.93 19.71 25.84
N LEU A 31 2.05 20.48 26.50
CA LEU A 31 2.45 21.34 27.62
C LEU A 31 3.11 20.55 28.76
N SER A 32 2.60 19.34 29.03
CA SER A 32 3.11 18.44 30.08
C SER A 32 4.59 18.09 29.89
N SER A 33 5.11 18.14 28.66
CA SER A 33 6.52 17.82 28.37
C SER A 33 7.51 18.84 28.92
N PHE A 34 7.08 20.08 29.20
CA PHE A 34 7.96 21.15 29.68
C PHE A 34 8.30 21.05 31.16
N GLY A 35 7.62 20.17 31.91
CA GLY A 35 7.61 20.21 33.36
C GLY A 35 6.72 21.34 33.85
N THR A 36 7.20 22.16 34.79
CA THR A 36 6.45 23.34 35.25
C THR A 36 6.74 24.55 34.38
N VAL A 37 5.73 25.15 33.77
CA VAL A 37 5.84 26.44 33.06
C VAL A 37 5.18 27.52 33.91
N LYS A 38 5.93 28.57 34.28
CA LYS A 38 5.36 29.73 34.96
C LYS A 38 4.35 30.40 34.03
N GLY A 39 3.07 30.44 34.40
CA GLY A 39 2.00 31.00 33.56
C GLY A 39 1.41 30.03 32.53
N GLY A 40 1.80 28.75 32.56
CA GLY A 40 1.16 27.69 31.77
C GLY A 40 1.28 27.88 30.25
N ALA A 41 0.22 27.49 29.52
CA ALA A 41 0.16 27.54 28.06
C ALA A 41 0.38 28.94 27.49
N ASP A 42 -0.15 29.97 28.16
CA ASP A 42 -0.02 31.36 27.70
C ASP A 42 1.44 31.79 27.59
N THR A 43 2.28 31.38 28.54
CA THR A 43 3.72 31.70 28.51
C THR A 43 4.45 31.05 27.33
N VAL A 44 4.03 29.86 26.91
CA VAL A 44 4.57 29.21 25.69
C VAL A 44 4.13 29.95 24.44
N ILE A 45 2.84 30.27 24.35
CA ILE A 45 2.26 31.00 23.21
C ILE A 45 2.89 32.39 23.09
N ASP A 46 3.03 33.12 24.19
CA ASP A 46 3.63 34.45 24.22
C ASP A 46 5.11 34.40 23.85
N GLY A 47 5.84 33.36 24.28
CA GLY A 47 7.22 33.12 23.87
C GLY A 47 7.35 32.90 22.36
N LEU A 48 6.49 32.07 21.77
CA LEU A 48 6.42 31.81 20.33
C LEU A 48 6.10 33.08 19.53
N LEU A 49 5.09 33.85 19.95
CA LEU A 49 4.71 35.10 19.30
C LEU A 49 5.80 36.18 19.44
N SER A 50 6.48 36.23 20.59
CA SER A 50 7.55 37.20 20.84
C SER A 50 8.79 36.95 19.97
N ILE A 51 9.19 35.68 19.78
CA ILE A 51 10.39 35.37 18.98
C ILE A 51 10.18 35.65 17.49
N VAL A 52 8.99 35.35 16.94
CA VAL A 52 8.68 35.63 15.53
C VAL A 52 8.30 37.10 15.29
N GLY A 53 7.84 37.80 16.33
CA GLY A 53 7.51 39.22 16.28
C GLY A 53 6.32 39.55 15.37
N SER A 54 6.06 40.84 15.17
CA SER A 54 4.90 41.33 14.40
C SER A 54 4.90 40.96 12.92
N THR A 55 6.06 40.63 12.36
CA THR A 55 6.22 40.24 10.95
C THR A 55 6.15 38.72 10.75
N GLY A 56 6.13 37.93 11.84
CA GLY A 56 6.04 36.47 11.78
C GLY A 56 4.62 35.96 11.96
N THR A 57 4.44 34.64 11.84
CA THR A 57 3.15 33.98 12.02
C THR A 57 3.30 32.62 12.69
N ILE A 58 2.49 32.34 13.71
CA ILE A 58 2.40 31.02 14.33
C ILE A 58 1.12 30.34 13.85
N LEU A 59 1.23 29.06 13.52
CA LEU A 59 0.13 28.19 13.12
C LEU A 59 0.08 26.99 14.07
N MET A 60 -1.12 26.48 14.38
CA MET A 60 -1.31 25.24 15.12
C MET A 60 -2.48 24.46 14.52
N PRO A 61 -2.36 23.15 14.29
CA PRO A 61 -3.52 22.34 13.98
C PRO A 61 -4.54 22.38 15.13
N THR A 62 -5.82 22.36 14.78
CA THR A 62 -6.95 22.50 15.71
C THR A 62 -8.11 21.58 15.34
N PHE A 63 -7.89 20.59 14.49
CA PHE A 63 -8.97 19.67 14.12
C PHE A 63 -9.33 18.73 15.27
N GLU A 64 -10.56 18.25 15.21
CA GLU A 64 -11.05 17.15 16.04
C GLU A 64 -12.09 16.39 15.22
N ASN A 65 -11.96 15.07 15.17
CA ASN A 65 -12.73 14.24 14.24
C ASN A 65 -14.05 13.71 14.80
N SER A 66 -14.38 14.05 16.05
CA SER A 66 -15.57 13.58 16.77
C SER A 66 -16.83 14.40 16.48
N ASP A 67 -16.71 15.67 16.07
CA ASP A 67 -17.85 16.51 15.76
C ASP A 67 -18.60 16.01 14.51
N PRO A 68 -19.94 15.83 14.58
CA PRO A 68 -20.73 15.47 13.40
C PRO A 68 -20.79 16.62 12.38
N ILE A 69 -20.76 17.88 12.86
CA ILE A 69 -20.69 19.08 12.03
C ILE A 69 -19.66 20.03 12.66
N PHE A 70 -18.54 20.25 11.97
CA PHE A 70 -17.52 21.19 12.43
C PHE A 70 -18.02 22.64 12.34
N ASN A 71 -17.81 23.42 13.39
CA ASN A 71 -18.08 24.85 13.41
C ASN A 71 -16.84 25.59 13.89
N VAL A 72 -16.25 26.42 13.02
CA VAL A 72 -14.98 27.13 13.28
C VAL A 72 -14.97 27.93 14.59
N LYS A 73 -16.15 28.38 15.08
CA LYS A 73 -16.29 29.17 16.31
C LYS A 73 -16.60 28.34 17.56
N LYS A 74 -17.09 27.10 17.41
CA LYS A 74 -17.64 26.30 18.52
C LYS A 74 -16.93 24.96 18.71
N SER A 75 -16.48 24.34 17.63
CA SER A 75 -15.82 23.05 17.65
C SER A 75 -14.53 23.12 18.45
N GLU A 76 -14.38 22.19 19.37
CA GLU A 76 -13.21 22.12 20.23
C GLU A 76 -11.99 21.52 19.50
N THR A 77 -10.88 21.40 20.23
CA THR A 77 -9.73 20.61 19.80
C THR A 77 -9.16 19.84 20.97
N ASN A 78 -8.76 18.60 20.71
CA ASN A 78 -8.10 17.72 21.68
C ASN A 78 -6.58 17.60 21.45
N LEU A 79 -5.99 18.47 20.62
CA LEU A 79 -4.57 18.46 20.24
C LEU A 79 -3.65 19.11 21.29
N GLY A 80 -4.05 19.10 22.56
CA GLY A 80 -3.30 19.61 23.71
C GLY A 80 -3.67 21.03 24.14
N LEU A 81 -3.36 21.34 25.41
CA LEU A 81 -3.79 22.58 26.07
C LEU A 81 -3.24 23.85 25.38
N ILE A 82 -2.02 23.80 24.83
CA ILE A 82 -1.45 24.95 24.10
C ILE A 82 -2.29 25.27 22.85
N ALA A 83 -2.62 24.26 22.02
CA ALA A 83 -3.47 24.47 20.86
C ALA A 83 -4.86 24.97 21.28
N GLN A 84 -5.42 24.40 22.35
CA GLN A 84 -6.72 24.78 22.91
C GLN A 84 -6.78 26.23 23.40
N THR A 85 -5.71 26.72 24.04
CA THR A 85 -5.59 28.12 24.47
C THR A 85 -5.33 29.03 23.27
N PHE A 86 -4.51 28.58 22.32
CA PHE A 86 -4.09 29.36 21.14
C PHE A 86 -5.26 29.76 20.25
N TRP A 87 -6.12 28.80 19.86
CA TRP A 87 -7.21 29.09 18.91
C TRP A 87 -8.30 30.00 19.48
N ARG A 88 -8.39 30.10 20.81
CA ARG A 88 -9.36 30.97 21.51
C ARG A 88 -8.87 32.39 21.72
N ARG A 89 -7.63 32.71 21.37
CA ARG A 89 -7.13 34.09 21.48
C ARG A 89 -7.88 35.00 20.52
N LYS A 90 -8.13 36.24 20.97
CA LYS A 90 -8.94 37.24 20.23
C LYS A 90 -8.43 37.51 18.80
N ASN A 91 -7.13 37.36 18.57
CA ASN A 91 -6.46 37.59 17.29
C ASN A 91 -6.19 36.30 16.49
N ALA A 92 -6.71 35.15 16.93
CA ALA A 92 -6.60 33.90 16.19
C ALA A 92 -7.59 33.85 15.03
N PHE A 93 -7.08 33.52 13.85
CA PHE A 93 -7.87 33.08 12.72
C PHE A 93 -7.88 31.55 12.68
N ARG A 94 -8.96 30.92 12.23
CA ARG A 94 -9.07 29.46 12.14
C ARG A 94 -9.72 29.06 10.84
N SER A 95 -9.20 28.01 10.20
CA SER A 95 -9.68 27.54 8.90
C SER A 95 -10.96 26.70 9.05
N PHE A 96 -11.80 26.66 8.03
CA PHE A 96 -13.10 25.97 8.06
C PHE A 96 -13.04 24.45 7.80
N HIS A 97 -11.86 23.88 7.59
CA HIS A 97 -11.73 22.46 7.24
C HIS A 97 -12.03 21.52 8.43
N PRO A 98 -13.04 20.62 8.34
CA PRO A 98 -13.51 19.83 9.49
C PRO A 98 -12.48 18.84 10.05
N ALA A 99 -11.68 18.20 9.19
CA ALA A 99 -10.77 17.12 9.59
C ALA A 99 -9.28 17.51 9.61
N ALA A 100 -8.96 18.78 9.34
CA ALA A 100 -7.57 19.23 9.18
C ALA A 100 -7.37 20.69 9.57
N SER A 101 -8.35 21.33 10.24
CA SER A 101 -8.31 22.75 10.56
C SER A 101 -7.02 23.19 11.25
N VAL A 102 -6.62 24.42 10.95
CA VAL A 102 -5.46 25.11 11.51
C VAL A 102 -5.91 26.48 12.04
N ALA A 103 -5.44 26.86 13.22
CA ALA A 103 -5.49 28.22 13.71
C ALA A 103 -4.16 28.94 13.46
N ALA A 104 -4.20 30.25 13.25
CA ALA A 104 -3.02 31.08 13.04
C ALA A 104 -3.14 32.45 13.73
N ILE A 105 -2.00 32.97 14.21
CA ILE A 105 -1.84 34.31 14.78
C ILE A 105 -0.56 34.92 14.20
N GLY A 106 -0.65 36.14 13.67
CA GLY A 106 0.50 36.88 13.11
C GLY A 106 0.18 37.59 11.80
N ASN A 107 1.20 38.09 11.12
CA ASN A 107 1.08 38.94 9.93
C ASN A 107 0.27 38.29 8.81
N ASP A 108 0.52 36.99 8.55
CA ASP A 108 -0.05 36.25 7.42
C ASP A 108 -1.17 35.30 7.86
N ALA A 109 -1.70 35.46 9.08
CA ALA A 109 -2.61 34.50 9.68
C ALA A 109 -3.87 34.23 8.83
N LYS A 110 -4.47 35.28 8.23
CA LYS A 110 -5.62 35.15 7.34
C LYS A 110 -5.29 34.34 6.08
N TYR A 111 -4.18 34.66 5.44
CA TYR A 111 -3.72 33.98 4.22
C TYR A 111 -3.55 32.47 4.44
N PHE A 112 -3.00 32.07 5.58
CA PHE A 112 -2.79 30.65 5.85
C PHE A 112 -4.08 29.86 6.00
N VAL A 113 -5.10 30.43 6.65
CA VAL A 113 -6.31 29.69 7.00
C VAL A 113 -7.45 29.82 6.00
N GLU A 114 -7.39 30.80 5.10
CA GLU A 114 -8.45 31.05 4.13
C GLU A 114 -8.62 29.89 3.12
N ASN A 115 -9.88 29.64 2.75
CA ASN A 115 -10.30 28.69 1.70
C ASN A 115 -9.84 27.23 1.90
N HIS A 116 -9.41 26.84 3.10
CA HIS A 116 -8.92 25.49 3.37
C HIS A 116 -9.98 24.42 3.08
N GLU A 117 -11.24 24.68 3.42
CA GLU A 117 -12.39 23.82 3.13
C GLU A 117 -12.62 23.62 1.61
N ASN A 118 -12.16 24.56 0.78
CA ASN A 118 -12.29 24.52 -0.67
C ASN A 118 -11.17 23.74 -1.34
N ALA A 119 -10.03 23.52 -0.66
CA ALA A 119 -8.92 22.70 -1.16
C ALA A 119 -9.40 21.31 -1.61
N ALA A 120 -8.78 20.78 -2.67
CA ALA A 120 -9.17 19.49 -3.26
C ALA A 120 -8.93 18.31 -2.31
N THR A 121 -7.94 18.42 -1.43
CA THR A 121 -7.58 17.40 -0.42
C THR A 121 -7.39 18.08 0.94
N ALA A 122 -7.37 17.30 2.02
CA ALA A 122 -7.26 17.83 3.38
C ALA A 122 -5.86 18.36 3.73
N HIS A 123 -4.81 17.83 3.08
CA HIS A 123 -3.41 18.15 3.40
C HIS A 123 -2.55 18.54 2.18
N GLY A 124 -3.10 18.50 0.97
CA GLY A 124 -2.33 18.77 -0.26
C GLY A 124 -2.28 20.25 -0.65
N LYS A 125 -2.28 20.52 -1.96
CA LYS A 125 -2.21 21.87 -2.53
C LYS A 125 -3.32 22.79 -1.96
N ASP A 126 -3.00 24.08 -1.81
CA ASP A 126 -3.90 25.14 -1.33
C ASP A 126 -4.32 25.01 0.15
N THR A 127 -3.77 24.05 0.89
CA THR A 127 -3.98 23.88 2.34
C THR A 127 -2.96 24.69 3.16
N PRO A 128 -3.22 24.99 4.44
CA PRO A 128 -2.25 25.65 5.31
C PRO A 128 -0.89 24.94 5.37
N TYR A 129 -0.87 23.62 5.21
CA TYR A 129 0.34 22.79 5.22
C TYR A 129 1.23 23.08 4.02
N MET A 130 0.66 23.12 2.81
CA MET A 130 1.43 23.42 1.60
C MET A 130 1.70 24.92 1.43
N LYS A 131 0.80 25.80 1.87
CA LYS A 131 1.08 27.23 1.98
C LYS A 131 2.32 27.49 2.86
N LEU A 132 2.48 26.73 3.96
CA LEU A 132 3.67 26.84 4.82
C LEU A 132 4.95 26.47 4.06
N VAL A 133 4.93 25.37 3.31
CA VAL A 133 6.05 24.92 2.47
C VAL A 133 6.40 25.99 1.42
N GLU A 134 5.40 26.50 0.70
CA GLU A 134 5.56 27.52 -0.34
C GLU A 134 6.12 28.84 0.20
N GLN A 135 5.79 29.19 1.44
CA GLN A 135 6.24 30.42 2.10
C GLN A 135 7.58 30.27 2.84
N GLY A 136 8.31 29.17 2.66
CA GLY A 136 9.59 28.93 3.35
C GLY A 136 9.44 28.81 4.87
N GLY A 137 8.30 28.30 5.34
CA GLY A 137 7.99 28.17 6.75
C GLY A 137 8.74 27.02 7.43
N LYS A 138 8.51 26.90 8.73
CA LYS A 138 9.15 25.90 9.60
C LYS A 138 8.09 25.08 10.34
N VAL A 139 8.43 23.85 10.70
CA VAL A 139 7.63 23.03 11.61
C VAL A 139 8.39 22.86 12.91
N LEU A 140 7.71 23.10 14.03
CA LEU A 140 8.25 23.00 15.38
C LEU A 140 7.45 21.94 16.16
N LEU A 141 8.15 20.92 16.63
CA LEU A 141 7.61 19.94 17.56
C LEU A 141 8.12 20.27 18.97
N LEU A 142 7.20 20.45 19.92
CA LEU A 142 7.48 20.76 21.32
C LEU A 142 7.00 19.62 22.22
N GLY A 143 7.88 18.66 22.49
CA GLY A 143 7.59 17.53 23.36
C GLY A 143 6.62 16.52 22.77
N VAL A 144 6.57 16.48 21.43
CA VAL A 144 5.87 15.49 20.62
C VAL A 144 6.83 14.98 19.54
N ASP A 145 6.53 13.82 18.96
CA ASP A 145 7.36 13.22 17.91
C ASP A 145 6.75 13.38 16.51
N LEU A 146 7.41 12.79 15.52
CA LEU A 146 7.06 12.88 14.11
C LEU A 146 5.65 12.33 13.81
N ASP A 147 5.12 11.44 14.65
CA ASP A 147 3.74 10.93 14.61
C ASP A 147 2.68 12.05 14.77
N ARG A 148 3.07 13.22 15.29
CA ARG A 148 2.21 14.40 15.41
C ARG A 148 2.41 15.42 14.31
N MET A 149 3.42 15.26 13.45
CA MET A 149 3.71 16.21 12.38
C MET A 149 2.74 16.04 11.21
N THR A 150 1.64 16.80 11.22
CA THR A 150 0.59 16.71 10.19
C THR A 150 1.09 17.04 8.77
N LEU A 151 2.17 17.82 8.62
CA LEU A 151 2.78 18.11 7.32
C LEU A 151 3.23 16.84 6.57
N LEU A 152 3.59 15.76 7.28
CA LEU A 152 4.05 14.52 6.63
C LEU A 152 2.95 13.89 5.76
N HIS A 153 1.68 14.06 6.13
CA HIS A 153 0.55 13.60 5.32
C HIS A 153 0.42 14.36 3.99
N SER A 154 0.93 15.59 3.90
CA SER A 154 0.97 16.32 2.62
C SER A 154 1.83 15.60 1.58
N VAL A 155 2.90 14.92 2.00
CA VAL A 155 3.76 14.14 1.11
C VAL A 155 2.99 12.96 0.52
N GLU A 156 2.27 12.21 1.36
CA GLU A 156 1.43 11.08 0.95
C GLU A 156 0.31 11.52 0.01
N THR A 157 -0.44 12.56 0.40
CA THR A 157 -1.59 13.06 -0.36
C THR A 157 -1.18 13.55 -1.75
N LEU A 158 -0.04 14.24 -1.88
CA LEU A 158 0.44 14.72 -3.17
C LEU A 158 1.00 13.60 -4.06
N ALA A 159 1.52 12.53 -3.45
CA ALA A 159 1.88 11.30 -4.17
C ALA A 159 0.66 10.41 -4.51
N GLN A 160 -0.53 10.73 -4.00
CA GLN A 160 -1.76 9.96 -4.18
C GLN A 160 -1.58 8.48 -3.85
N LEU A 161 -0.90 8.19 -2.74
CA LEU A 161 -0.59 6.81 -2.35
C LEU A 161 -1.87 5.97 -2.23
N PRO A 162 -1.84 4.71 -2.72
CA PRO A 162 -3.06 3.93 -2.99
C PRO A 162 -3.82 3.50 -1.73
N TYR A 163 -3.14 3.52 -0.58
CA TYR A 163 -3.74 3.21 0.72
C TYR A 163 -4.51 4.39 1.33
N LEU A 164 -4.44 5.59 0.76
CA LEU A 164 -5.21 6.74 1.23
C LEU A 164 -6.69 6.60 0.84
N LYS A 165 -7.60 6.94 1.75
CA LYS A 165 -9.04 6.71 1.57
C LYS A 165 -9.82 8.03 1.55
N PRO A 166 -11.00 8.10 0.91
CA PRO A 166 -11.83 9.29 0.99
C PRO A 166 -12.42 9.46 2.39
N ILE A 167 -12.58 10.71 2.84
CA ILE A 167 -13.34 11.05 4.04
C ILE A 167 -14.45 12.05 3.69
N THR A 168 -15.65 11.83 4.20
CA THR A 168 -16.78 12.77 4.06
C THR A 168 -17.07 13.41 5.40
N LYS A 169 -17.08 14.75 5.44
CA LYS A 169 -17.34 15.52 6.65
C LYS A 169 -18.25 16.71 6.36
N SER A 170 -18.95 17.13 7.41
CA SER A 170 -19.82 18.30 7.38
C SER A 170 -19.24 19.45 8.20
N PHE A 171 -19.44 20.68 7.73
CA PHE A 171 -18.96 21.90 8.39
C PHE A 171 -19.89 23.08 8.14
N VAL A 172 -19.85 24.09 9.00
CA VAL A 172 -20.56 25.37 8.83
C VAL A 172 -19.67 26.34 8.07
N ASP A 173 -20.10 26.79 6.88
CA ASP A 173 -19.35 27.74 6.05
C ASP A 173 -19.37 29.18 6.60
N ALA A 174 -18.65 30.10 5.94
CA ALA A 174 -18.55 31.50 6.36
C ALA A 174 -19.91 32.25 6.38
N ASN A 175 -20.91 31.76 5.64
CA ASN A 175 -22.27 32.31 5.60
C ASN A 175 -23.19 31.65 6.64
N GLY A 176 -22.66 30.76 7.49
CA GLY A 176 -23.44 30.04 8.50
C GLY A 176 -24.22 28.84 7.96
N LYS A 177 -23.98 28.42 6.71
CA LYS A 177 -24.68 27.28 6.10
C LYS A 177 -23.88 25.99 6.27
N THR A 178 -24.56 24.91 6.65
CA THR A 178 -23.96 23.58 6.67
C THR A 178 -23.64 23.09 5.25
N ARG A 179 -22.41 22.64 5.06
CA ARG A 179 -21.90 22.01 3.84
C ARG A 179 -21.37 20.63 4.18
N THR A 180 -21.47 19.72 3.21
CA THR A 180 -20.87 18.39 3.28
C THR A 180 -19.99 18.22 2.05
N LYS A 181 -18.77 17.74 2.26
CA LYS A 181 -17.79 17.52 1.20
C LYS A 181 -17.02 16.24 1.47
N THR A 182 -16.60 15.60 0.39
CA THR A 182 -15.69 14.46 0.41
C THR A 182 -14.32 14.91 -0.05
N TRP A 183 -13.30 14.63 0.75
CA TRP A 183 -11.90 14.82 0.38
C TRP A 183 -11.28 13.46 0.05
N PRO A 184 -10.80 13.27 -1.18
CA PRO A 184 -10.05 12.07 -1.54
C PRO A 184 -8.67 12.09 -0.85
N TYR A 185 -8.03 10.92 -0.81
CA TYR A 185 -6.66 10.76 -0.33
C TYR A 185 -6.42 11.28 1.10
N PHE A 186 -7.39 11.04 1.99
CA PHE A 186 -7.25 11.33 3.40
C PHE A 186 -6.36 10.28 4.07
N PRO A 187 -5.41 10.68 4.93
CA PRO A 187 -4.57 9.75 5.66
C PRO A 187 -5.43 8.86 6.55
N GLY A 188 -5.23 7.55 6.41
CA GLY A 188 -5.85 6.53 7.23
C GLY A 188 -5.21 6.44 8.63
N PRO A 189 -5.19 5.24 9.24
CA PRO A 189 -4.70 5.06 10.60
C PRO A 189 -3.16 5.19 10.69
N HIS A 190 -2.54 4.58 11.69
CA HIS A 190 -1.14 4.77 12.08
C HIS A 190 -0.11 4.83 10.92
N ARG A 191 0.94 5.63 11.11
CA ARG A 191 2.15 5.71 10.27
C ARG A 191 3.40 5.57 11.12
N ASP A 192 4.43 4.96 10.56
CA ASP A 192 5.76 4.90 11.18
C ASP A 192 6.59 6.14 10.81
N PHE A 193 6.08 7.32 11.15
CA PHE A 193 6.85 8.55 10.96
C PHE A 193 8.06 8.63 11.91
N ILE A 194 8.00 7.94 13.06
CA ILE A 194 9.10 7.89 14.03
C ILE A 194 10.32 7.18 13.42
N GLY A 195 10.10 6.14 12.60
CA GLY A 195 11.17 5.45 11.87
C GLY A 195 12.06 6.35 11.01
N LEU A 196 11.58 7.55 10.63
CA LEU A 196 12.36 8.54 9.86
C LEU A 196 13.44 9.25 10.71
N GLN A 197 13.37 9.19 12.04
CA GLN A 197 14.14 10.07 12.91
C GLN A 197 15.66 9.94 12.71
N SER A 198 16.19 8.72 12.62
CA SER A 198 17.62 8.49 12.38
C SER A 198 18.08 9.05 11.04
N TRP A 199 17.28 8.84 9.99
CA TRP A 199 17.57 9.38 8.66
C TRP A 199 17.55 10.92 8.65
N LEU A 200 16.53 11.54 9.27
CA LEU A 200 16.42 13.00 9.36
C LEU A 200 17.62 13.65 10.09
N ARG A 201 18.15 12.99 11.12
CA ARG A 201 19.37 13.43 11.81
C ARG A 201 20.61 13.33 10.91
N ASN A 202 20.78 12.20 10.23
CA ASN A 202 21.93 11.97 9.35
C ASN A 202 21.96 12.95 8.16
N GLU A 203 20.80 13.29 7.62
CA GLU A 203 20.66 14.26 6.53
C GLU A 203 20.72 15.73 7.01
N GLY A 204 20.82 15.97 8.32
CA GLY A 204 20.83 17.33 8.88
C GLY A 204 19.50 18.08 8.70
N LEU A 205 18.39 17.36 8.52
CA LEU A 205 17.05 17.92 8.28
C LEU A 205 16.31 18.32 9.55
N VAL A 206 16.89 18.06 10.72
CA VAL A 206 16.31 18.40 12.03
C VAL A 206 17.33 19.14 12.90
N LYS A 207 16.87 20.20 13.56
CA LYS A 207 17.58 20.84 14.68
C LYS A 207 16.88 20.45 15.97
N GLU A 208 17.65 20.14 17.01
CA GLU A 208 17.11 19.71 18.31
C GLU A 208 17.62 20.60 19.44
N ASN A 209 16.78 20.83 20.45
CA ASN A 209 17.14 21.55 21.68
C ASN A 209 16.21 21.11 22.83
N VAL A 210 16.47 21.57 24.04
CA VAL A 210 15.65 21.28 25.23
C VAL A 210 15.17 22.58 25.88
N ILE A 211 13.88 22.63 26.26
CA ILE A 211 13.24 23.75 26.97
C ILE A 211 12.61 23.22 28.26
N GLY A 212 13.21 23.48 29.42
CA GLY A 212 12.88 22.73 30.64
C GLY A 212 13.17 21.24 30.45
N THR A 213 12.13 20.41 30.44
CA THR A 213 12.21 18.98 30.08
C THR A 213 11.66 18.66 28.68
N CYS A 214 11.21 19.67 27.93
CA CYS A 214 10.61 19.49 26.62
C CYS A 214 11.69 19.32 25.55
N HIS A 215 11.67 18.19 24.85
CA HIS A 215 12.47 17.98 23.65
C HIS A 215 11.84 18.75 22.49
N ALA A 216 12.55 19.76 21.99
CA ALA A 216 12.12 20.61 20.89
C ALA A 216 12.85 20.22 19.59
N ARG A 217 12.10 20.07 18.51
CA ARG A 217 12.64 19.76 17.17
C ARG A 217 12.13 20.76 16.15
N LEU A 218 13.03 21.31 15.34
CA LEU A 218 12.72 22.30 14.31
C LEU A 218 13.14 21.79 12.93
N PHE A 219 12.23 21.94 11.97
CA PHE A 219 12.38 21.49 10.60
C PHE A 219 12.14 22.65 9.64
N ASP A 220 12.97 22.76 8.60
CA ASP A 220 12.65 23.59 7.42
C ASP A 220 11.58 22.87 6.60
N ALA A 221 10.39 23.46 6.46
CA ALA A 221 9.24 22.75 5.89
C ALA A 221 9.50 22.35 4.42
N ALA A 222 10.11 23.26 3.65
CA ALA A 222 10.35 23.04 2.23
C ALA A 222 11.49 22.03 1.98
N GLY A 223 12.59 22.13 2.74
CA GLY A 223 13.70 21.19 2.72
C GLY A 223 13.26 19.78 3.10
N LEU A 224 12.53 19.65 4.21
CA LEU A 224 11.96 18.38 4.66
C LEU A 224 11.04 17.77 3.59
N PHE A 225 10.09 18.57 3.09
CA PHE A 225 9.12 18.12 2.10
C PHE A 225 9.79 17.63 0.81
N ARG A 226 10.78 18.38 0.28
CA ARG A 226 11.53 17.96 -0.92
C ARG A 226 12.33 16.68 -0.69
N ALA A 227 12.99 16.54 0.46
CA ALA A 227 13.78 15.36 0.78
C ALA A 227 12.88 14.10 0.89
N LEU A 228 11.74 14.22 1.57
CA LEU A 228 10.77 13.14 1.69
C LEU A 228 10.13 12.76 0.36
N GLN A 229 9.75 13.74 -0.47
CA GLN A 229 9.25 13.46 -1.81
C GLN A 229 10.27 12.70 -2.67
N LYS A 230 11.56 13.05 -2.58
CA LYS A 230 12.62 12.34 -3.30
C LYS A 230 12.72 10.89 -2.85
N ARG A 231 12.67 10.65 -1.54
CA ARG A 231 12.77 9.31 -0.96
C ARG A 231 11.54 8.45 -1.28
N LEU A 232 10.34 9.00 -1.09
CA LEU A 232 9.07 8.30 -1.33
C LEU A 232 8.91 7.79 -2.78
N ARG A 233 9.51 8.46 -3.77
CA ARG A 233 9.49 8.01 -5.17
C ARG A 233 10.09 6.61 -5.37
N ASN A 234 11.09 6.27 -4.56
CA ASN A 234 11.78 4.99 -4.62
C ASN A 234 11.34 4.04 -3.49
N GLU A 235 10.68 4.57 -2.45
CA GLU A 235 10.22 3.82 -1.29
C GLU A 235 8.73 4.12 -1.04
N PRO A 236 7.78 3.59 -1.84
CA PRO A 236 6.34 3.88 -1.67
C PRO A 236 5.77 3.51 -0.30
N GLU A 237 6.42 2.56 0.39
CA GLU A 237 6.08 2.11 1.74
C GLU A 237 6.80 2.88 2.87
N LEU A 238 7.55 3.95 2.55
CA LEU A 238 8.41 4.72 3.47
C LEU A 238 7.80 5.04 4.85
N PHE A 239 6.49 5.25 4.92
CA PHE A 239 5.78 5.64 6.15
C PHE A 239 5.02 4.50 6.83
N ILE A 240 5.15 3.28 6.33
CA ILE A 240 4.43 2.11 6.82
C ILE A 240 5.37 1.26 7.67
N SER A 241 4.88 0.79 8.81
CA SER A 241 5.68 -0.07 9.69
C SER A 241 5.95 -1.43 9.05
N ASP A 242 7.15 -1.97 9.25
CA ASP A 242 7.53 -3.33 8.87
C ASP A 242 7.06 -4.40 9.85
N ASN A 243 6.42 -4.02 10.96
CA ASN A 243 5.91 -4.99 11.93
C ASN A 243 4.81 -5.86 11.30
N PRO A 244 5.04 -7.17 11.11
CA PRO A 244 4.11 -8.05 10.41
C PRO A 244 2.82 -8.32 11.21
N ASN A 245 2.74 -7.87 12.46
CA ASN A 245 1.58 -8.05 13.33
C ASN A 245 0.67 -6.81 13.40
N LEU A 246 0.94 -5.75 12.62
CA LEU A 246 0.11 -4.56 12.58
C LEU A 246 -0.86 -4.60 11.38
N PRO A 247 -2.18 -4.82 11.59
CA PRO A 247 -3.14 -4.97 10.50
C PRO A 247 -3.20 -3.78 9.54
N ASP A 248 -3.05 -2.57 10.07
CA ASP A 248 -3.05 -1.34 9.28
C ASP A 248 -1.88 -1.30 8.30
N GLY A 249 -0.67 -1.65 8.75
CA GLY A 249 0.52 -1.67 7.92
C GLY A 249 0.45 -2.72 6.83
N ILE A 250 -0.03 -3.93 7.19
CA ILE A 250 -0.27 -5.02 6.23
C ILE A 250 -1.24 -4.57 5.13
N SER A 251 -2.37 -3.97 5.52
CA SER A 251 -3.38 -3.48 4.58
C SER A 251 -2.85 -2.35 3.67
N GLN A 252 -2.06 -1.44 4.22
CA GLN A 252 -1.46 -0.33 3.46
C GLN A 252 -0.44 -0.82 2.43
N LYS A 253 0.45 -1.75 2.81
CA LYS A 253 1.42 -2.38 1.88
C LYS A 253 0.72 -3.19 0.80
N ALA A 254 -0.34 -3.91 1.17
CA ALA A 254 -1.17 -4.63 0.21
C ALA A 254 -1.80 -3.72 -0.86
N ASP A 255 -2.26 -2.52 -0.49
CA ASP A 255 -2.81 -1.56 -1.44
C ASP A 255 -1.75 -1.02 -2.42
N ILE A 256 -0.48 -0.89 -1.98
CA ILE A 256 0.67 -0.57 -2.85
C ILE A 256 0.89 -1.71 -3.84
N LEU A 257 1.15 -2.93 -3.34
CA LEU A 257 1.40 -4.10 -4.18
C LEU A 257 0.28 -4.34 -5.19
N LYS A 258 -0.98 -4.18 -4.77
CA LYS A 258 -2.13 -4.33 -5.68
C LYS A 258 -2.12 -3.32 -6.83
N THR A 259 -1.63 -2.12 -6.59
CA THR A 259 -1.48 -1.09 -7.63
C THR A 259 -0.34 -1.47 -8.58
N ASP A 260 0.76 -1.97 -8.03
CA ASP A 260 1.91 -2.47 -8.80
C ASP A 260 1.52 -3.66 -9.67
N TRP A 261 0.72 -4.61 -9.16
CA TRP A 261 0.20 -5.73 -9.95
C TRP A 261 -0.73 -5.29 -11.08
N LYS A 262 -1.50 -4.22 -10.88
CA LYS A 262 -2.40 -3.70 -11.91
C LYS A 262 -1.69 -2.93 -13.03
N SER A 263 -0.48 -2.42 -12.77
CA SER A 263 0.33 -1.76 -13.80
C SER A 263 1.08 -2.76 -14.69
N GLN A 264 1.13 -4.03 -14.28
CA GLN A 264 1.74 -5.11 -15.05
C GLN A 264 0.89 -5.50 -16.26
N THR A 265 1.56 -5.99 -17.31
CA THR A 265 0.91 -6.53 -18.51
C THR A 265 0.27 -7.90 -18.24
N PHE A 266 0.87 -8.67 -17.32
CA PHE A 266 0.42 -10.00 -16.93
C PHE A 266 -0.57 -9.96 -15.77
N THR A 267 -1.24 -11.08 -15.52
CA THR A 267 -2.08 -11.29 -14.33
C THR A 267 -1.38 -12.20 -13.33
N LEU A 268 -1.08 -11.69 -12.13
CA LEU A 268 -0.61 -12.52 -11.00
C LEU A 268 -1.79 -13.25 -10.37
N ALA A 269 -1.68 -14.57 -10.19
CA ALA A 269 -2.64 -15.38 -9.48
C ALA A 269 -1.94 -16.34 -8.51
N ALA A 270 -2.64 -16.75 -7.45
CA ALA A 270 -2.18 -17.81 -6.56
C ALA A 270 -2.94 -19.12 -6.82
N ASP A 271 -2.25 -20.25 -6.77
CA ASP A 271 -2.91 -21.56 -6.75
C ASP A 271 -3.58 -21.78 -5.39
N SER A 272 -4.85 -22.20 -5.36
CA SER A 272 -5.62 -22.34 -4.11
C SER A 272 -5.03 -23.37 -3.16
N GLN A 273 -4.32 -24.37 -3.67
CA GLN A 273 -3.66 -25.37 -2.85
C GLN A 273 -2.44 -24.79 -2.12
N PHE A 274 -1.84 -23.74 -2.68
CA PHE A 274 -0.66 -23.08 -2.13
C PHE A 274 -0.99 -21.85 -1.29
N ALA A 275 -2.04 -21.10 -1.66
CA ALA A 275 -2.43 -19.87 -0.98
C ALA A 275 -2.85 -20.07 0.49
N GLY A 276 -3.27 -21.28 0.87
CA GLY A 276 -3.64 -21.63 2.24
C GLY A 276 -4.38 -22.97 2.30
N GLN A 277 -4.51 -23.53 3.50
CA GLN A 277 -5.20 -24.80 3.72
C GLN A 277 -6.73 -24.65 3.66
N TYR A 278 -7.25 -23.53 4.19
CA TYR A 278 -8.67 -23.19 4.26
C TYR A 278 -8.95 -21.75 3.78
N LEU A 279 -10.23 -21.39 3.63
CA LEU A 279 -10.64 -20.15 2.96
C LEU A 279 -10.09 -18.89 3.61
N GLU A 280 -10.12 -18.83 4.93
CA GLU A 280 -9.69 -17.66 5.71
C GLU A 280 -8.19 -17.38 5.49
N GLU A 281 -7.35 -18.43 5.54
CA GLU A 281 -5.92 -18.33 5.27
C GLU A 281 -5.64 -17.91 3.83
N ILE A 282 -6.35 -18.49 2.86
CA ILE A 282 -6.25 -18.10 1.43
C ILE A 282 -6.58 -16.62 1.25
N ILE A 283 -7.64 -16.13 1.90
CA ILE A 283 -8.07 -14.73 1.83
C ILE A 283 -7.02 -13.83 2.48
N GLU A 284 -6.51 -14.20 3.65
CA GLU A 284 -5.51 -13.43 4.39
C GLU A 284 -4.22 -13.28 3.58
N ASN A 285 -3.68 -14.38 3.06
CA ASN A 285 -2.48 -14.39 2.23
C ASN A 285 -2.67 -13.59 0.93
N CYS A 286 -3.77 -13.83 0.20
CA CYS A 286 -4.06 -13.05 -1.01
C CYS A 286 -4.15 -11.55 -0.72
N LYS A 287 -4.89 -11.15 0.34
CA LYS A 287 -5.03 -9.75 0.72
C LYS A 287 -3.70 -9.13 1.12
N ARG A 288 -2.92 -9.80 1.96
CA ARG A 288 -1.62 -9.32 2.46
C ARG A 288 -0.65 -8.95 1.33
N PHE A 289 -0.72 -9.67 0.21
CA PHE A 289 0.16 -9.46 -0.94
C PHE A 289 -0.53 -8.81 -2.15
N GLY A 290 -1.72 -8.25 -1.97
CA GLY A 290 -2.43 -7.53 -3.04
C GLY A 290 -2.93 -8.42 -4.19
N ILE A 291 -2.92 -9.75 -4.04
CA ILE A 291 -3.33 -10.72 -5.07
C ILE A 291 -4.86 -10.79 -5.09
N ASP A 292 -5.47 -10.45 -6.22
CA ASP A 292 -6.93 -10.44 -6.39
C ASP A 292 -7.44 -11.55 -7.34
N ARG A 293 -6.58 -12.52 -7.65
CA ARG A 293 -6.84 -13.65 -8.54
C ARG A 293 -6.39 -14.96 -7.93
N ILE A 294 -7.24 -15.98 -8.05
CA ILE A 294 -6.94 -17.34 -7.59
C ILE A 294 -7.23 -18.37 -8.68
N VAL A 295 -6.36 -19.36 -8.80
CA VAL A 295 -6.60 -20.57 -9.59
C VAL A 295 -7.12 -21.64 -8.64
N LEU A 296 -8.38 -22.08 -8.84
CA LEU A 296 -8.96 -23.12 -8.00
C LEU A 296 -8.53 -24.49 -8.52
N SER A 297 -7.64 -25.14 -7.77
CA SER A 297 -7.07 -26.46 -8.07
C SER A 297 -7.58 -27.48 -7.03
N PHE A 298 -7.02 -27.44 -5.83
CA PHE A 298 -7.37 -28.22 -4.67
C PHE A 298 -7.63 -27.28 -3.50
N VAL A 299 -8.51 -27.68 -2.60
CA VAL A 299 -8.69 -27.04 -1.30
C VAL A 299 -8.78 -28.14 -0.26
N ASN A 300 -8.05 -27.98 0.86
CA ASN A 300 -7.93 -29.02 1.88
C ASN A 300 -7.61 -30.42 1.30
N ASN A 301 -6.65 -30.49 0.37
CA ASN A 301 -6.25 -31.71 -0.35
C ASN A 301 -7.32 -32.37 -1.25
N VAL A 302 -8.49 -31.76 -1.42
CA VAL A 302 -9.55 -32.28 -2.28
C VAL A 302 -9.60 -31.47 -3.58
N ALA A 303 -9.58 -32.16 -4.72
CA ALA A 303 -9.70 -31.53 -6.04
C ALA A 303 -11.01 -30.73 -6.12
N TRP A 304 -10.97 -29.53 -6.69
CA TRP A 304 -12.12 -28.63 -6.75
C TRP A 304 -13.37 -29.30 -7.33
N THR A 305 -13.19 -30.14 -8.35
CA THR A 305 -14.28 -30.90 -8.99
C THR A 305 -14.94 -31.93 -8.08
N ALA A 306 -14.23 -32.46 -7.10
CA ALA A 306 -14.72 -33.45 -6.14
C ALA A 306 -15.40 -32.82 -4.92
N ILE A 307 -15.25 -31.51 -4.71
CA ILE A 307 -15.89 -30.80 -3.59
C ILE A 307 -17.40 -30.71 -3.84
N PRO A 308 -18.27 -31.03 -2.87
CA PRO A 308 -19.72 -30.89 -3.01
C PRO A 308 -20.15 -29.47 -3.38
N GLU A 309 -21.20 -29.34 -4.20
CA GLU A 309 -21.68 -28.04 -4.71
C GLU A 309 -21.97 -27.02 -3.60
N LYS A 310 -22.62 -27.44 -2.52
CA LYS A 310 -22.93 -26.57 -1.37
C LYS A 310 -21.64 -25.95 -0.80
N THR A 311 -20.60 -26.75 -0.67
CA THR A 311 -19.30 -26.34 -0.15
C THR A 311 -18.57 -25.42 -1.13
N ARG A 312 -18.56 -25.75 -2.43
CA ARG A 312 -17.99 -24.86 -3.47
C ARG A 312 -18.64 -23.48 -3.46
N LYS A 313 -19.97 -23.41 -3.39
CA LYS A 313 -20.72 -22.14 -3.32
C LYS A 313 -20.32 -21.31 -2.11
N TRP A 314 -20.10 -21.94 -0.95
CA TRP A 314 -19.60 -21.27 0.25
C TRP A 314 -18.19 -20.68 0.04
N TYR A 315 -17.25 -21.45 -0.50
CA TYR A 315 -15.90 -20.95 -0.84
C TYR A 315 -15.95 -19.76 -1.81
N LEU A 316 -16.72 -19.90 -2.90
CA LEU A 316 -16.88 -18.85 -3.91
C LEU A 316 -17.50 -17.57 -3.34
N GLN A 317 -18.45 -17.70 -2.41
CA GLN A 317 -19.05 -16.56 -1.72
C GLN A 317 -18.02 -15.82 -0.86
N GLY A 318 -17.20 -16.53 -0.08
CA GLY A 318 -16.17 -15.89 0.74
C GLY A 318 -15.09 -15.20 -0.09
N LEU A 319 -14.62 -15.83 -1.17
CA LEU A 319 -13.68 -15.19 -2.12
C LEU A 319 -14.28 -13.93 -2.75
N ARG A 320 -15.54 -13.98 -3.16
CA ARG A 320 -16.26 -12.82 -3.72
C ARG A 320 -16.38 -11.68 -2.70
N GLN A 321 -16.72 -11.98 -1.44
CA GLN A 321 -16.78 -10.99 -0.37
C GLN A 321 -15.41 -10.36 -0.08
N ALA A 322 -14.34 -11.13 -0.24
CA ALA A 322 -12.96 -10.65 -0.17
C ALA A 322 -12.47 -9.92 -1.43
N ASN A 323 -13.31 -9.80 -2.47
CA ASN A 323 -12.97 -9.23 -3.78
C ASN A 323 -11.81 -9.96 -4.49
N ILE A 324 -11.73 -11.28 -4.32
CA ILE A 324 -10.80 -12.18 -5.02
C ILE A 324 -11.59 -12.90 -6.12
N LYS A 325 -11.14 -12.77 -7.37
CA LYS A 325 -11.80 -13.37 -8.54
C LYS A 325 -11.12 -14.68 -8.93
N ILE A 326 -11.89 -15.59 -9.52
CA ILE A 326 -11.34 -16.85 -10.03
C ILE A 326 -10.68 -16.57 -11.40
N ALA A 327 -9.37 -16.76 -11.48
CA ALA A 327 -8.63 -16.66 -12.74
C ALA A 327 -8.91 -17.87 -13.63
N ALA A 328 -8.76 -19.08 -13.09
CA ALA A 328 -9.00 -20.32 -13.80
C ALA A 328 -9.40 -21.46 -12.85
N LEU A 329 -9.95 -22.53 -13.40
CA LEU A 329 -10.07 -23.81 -12.71
C LEU A 329 -8.99 -24.77 -13.21
N ARG A 330 -8.15 -25.30 -12.33
CA ARG A 330 -7.19 -26.35 -12.67
C ARG A 330 -7.81 -27.71 -12.38
N LEU A 331 -8.09 -28.48 -13.42
CA LEU A 331 -8.82 -29.73 -13.34
C LEU A 331 -7.87 -30.90 -13.64
N PRO A 332 -7.87 -31.99 -12.85
CA PRO A 332 -7.04 -33.16 -13.15
C PRO A 332 -7.49 -33.88 -14.44
N PHE A 333 -8.74 -33.71 -14.85
CA PHE A 333 -9.31 -34.19 -16.10
C PHE A 333 -10.56 -33.38 -16.45
N ILE A 334 -10.98 -33.42 -17.72
CA ILE A 334 -12.27 -32.87 -18.14
C ILE A 334 -13.40 -33.84 -17.72
N PRO A 335 -14.34 -33.43 -16.85
CA PRO A 335 -15.44 -34.29 -16.42
C PRO A 335 -16.43 -34.48 -17.57
N THR A 336 -17.01 -35.69 -17.67
CA THR A 336 -17.96 -36.06 -18.73
C THR A 336 -19.26 -35.25 -18.65
N GLU A 337 -19.68 -34.88 -17.44
CA GLU A 337 -20.86 -34.06 -17.17
C GLU A 337 -20.53 -32.94 -16.17
N GLY A 338 -21.39 -31.92 -16.11
CA GLY A 338 -21.31 -30.87 -15.08
C GLY A 338 -20.21 -29.81 -15.28
N LEU A 339 -19.31 -29.93 -16.26
CA LEU A 339 -18.26 -28.92 -16.52
C LEU A 339 -18.83 -27.50 -16.68
N THR A 340 -19.85 -27.34 -17.51
CA THR A 340 -20.49 -26.03 -17.74
C THR A 340 -21.04 -25.44 -16.44
N LYS A 341 -21.56 -26.28 -15.55
CA LYS A 341 -22.10 -25.86 -14.26
C LYS A 341 -20.98 -25.38 -13.35
N ILE A 342 -19.90 -26.14 -13.21
CA ILE A 342 -18.76 -25.78 -12.35
C ILE A 342 -18.08 -24.49 -12.83
N ILE A 343 -17.89 -24.32 -14.14
CA ILE A 343 -17.34 -23.09 -14.73
C ILE A 343 -18.26 -21.90 -14.46
N SER A 344 -19.57 -22.08 -14.64
CA SER A 344 -20.56 -21.03 -14.37
C SER A 344 -20.65 -20.67 -12.89
N GLU A 345 -20.53 -21.65 -11.98
CA GLU A 345 -20.46 -21.42 -10.54
C GLU A 345 -19.27 -20.53 -10.20
N ALA A 346 -18.09 -20.86 -10.72
CA ALA A 346 -16.85 -20.14 -10.45
C ALA A 346 -16.73 -18.78 -11.18
N ASN A 347 -17.62 -18.50 -12.14
CA ASN A 347 -17.62 -17.29 -12.95
C ASN A 347 -16.25 -17.01 -13.62
N THR A 348 -15.67 -18.05 -14.23
CA THR A 348 -14.46 -17.95 -15.07
C THR A 348 -14.76 -18.49 -16.47
N ASP A 349 -13.95 -18.10 -17.44
CA ASP A 349 -13.95 -18.64 -18.80
C ASP A 349 -12.75 -19.54 -19.07
N THR A 350 -11.87 -19.76 -18.09
CA THR A 350 -10.58 -20.41 -18.29
C THR A 350 -10.46 -21.68 -17.44
N ILE A 351 -10.03 -22.77 -18.07
CA ILE A 351 -9.65 -24.02 -17.40
C ILE A 351 -8.21 -24.38 -17.74
N ILE A 352 -7.52 -25.04 -16.81
CA ILE A 352 -6.20 -25.62 -16.99
C ILE A 352 -6.33 -27.13 -16.82
N VAL A 353 -5.81 -27.91 -17.78
CA VAL A 353 -5.90 -29.38 -17.77
C VAL A 353 -4.58 -30.00 -18.24
N PRO A 354 -4.24 -31.24 -17.82
CA PRO A 354 -3.07 -31.94 -18.35
C PRO A 354 -3.08 -32.06 -19.87
N SER A 355 -1.92 -31.96 -20.50
CA SER A 355 -1.75 -32.15 -21.94
C SER A 355 -2.13 -33.54 -22.45
N THR A 356 -2.11 -34.52 -21.54
CA THR A 356 -2.53 -35.90 -21.75
C THR A 356 -4.05 -36.09 -21.72
N THR A 357 -4.82 -35.01 -21.53
CA THR A 357 -6.29 -35.06 -21.56
C THR A 357 -6.80 -35.55 -22.92
N ASP A 358 -7.76 -36.49 -22.89
CA ASP A 358 -8.40 -37.03 -24.08
C ASP A 358 -9.06 -35.92 -24.94
N ILE A 359 -8.59 -35.81 -26.19
CA ILE A 359 -9.04 -34.85 -27.21
C ILE A 359 -10.55 -34.93 -27.44
N SER A 360 -11.14 -36.13 -27.34
CA SER A 360 -12.59 -36.33 -27.51
C SER A 360 -13.39 -35.52 -26.49
N LYS A 361 -12.90 -35.45 -25.24
CA LYS A 361 -13.48 -34.65 -24.16
C LYS A 361 -13.24 -33.16 -24.36
N VAL A 362 -12.12 -32.78 -24.96
CA VAL A 362 -11.86 -31.37 -25.25
C VAL A 362 -12.86 -30.81 -26.26
N LYS A 363 -13.26 -31.61 -27.27
CA LYS A 363 -14.26 -31.21 -28.28
C LYS A 363 -15.65 -30.92 -27.69
N THR A 364 -15.99 -31.46 -26.51
CA THR A 364 -17.28 -31.22 -25.87
C THR A 364 -17.33 -29.89 -25.12
N VAL A 365 -16.18 -29.24 -24.91
CA VAL A 365 -16.07 -27.95 -24.25
C VAL A 365 -16.59 -26.84 -25.17
N LYS A 366 -17.46 -25.97 -24.66
CA LYS A 366 -18.01 -24.84 -25.43
C LYS A 366 -16.88 -23.94 -25.93
N ARG A 367 -16.93 -23.53 -27.21
CA ARG A 367 -15.92 -22.67 -27.88
C ARG A 367 -15.52 -21.39 -27.13
N ARG A 368 -16.37 -20.88 -26.22
CA ARG A 368 -16.10 -19.69 -25.41
C ARG A 368 -15.18 -19.93 -24.20
N ILE A 369 -14.91 -21.19 -23.86
CA ILE A 369 -14.06 -21.56 -22.72
C ILE A 369 -12.63 -21.67 -23.23
N LYS A 370 -11.71 -20.92 -22.63
CA LYS A 370 -10.28 -21.00 -22.86
C LYS A 370 -9.71 -22.20 -22.13
N ILE A 371 -8.90 -22.97 -22.82
CA ILE A 371 -8.25 -24.17 -22.27
C ILE A 371 -6.75 -23.94 -22.35
N LEU A 372 -6.09 -24.00 -21.20
CA LEU A 372 -4.65 -24.04 -21.10
C LEU A 372 -4.22 -25.48 -20.84
N PHE A 373 -3.28 -25.98 -21.62
CA PHE A 373 -2.73 -27.33 -21.42
C PHE A 373 -1.45 -27.26 -20.60
N GLU A 374 -1.42 -27.92 -19.46
CA GLU A 374 -0.22 -28.03 -18.64
C GLU A 374 0.64 -29.23 -19.04
N ASN A 375 1.96 -29.06 -19.03
CA ASN A 375 2.88 -30.18 -19.19
C ASN A 375 2.99 -30.96 -17.87
N THR A 376 2.91 -32.29 -17.96
CA THR A 376 2.92 -33.19 -16.80
C THR A 376 3.95 -34.30 -16.99
N HIS A 377 5.11 -34.18 -16.34
CA HIS A 377 6.18 -35.21 -16.32
C HIS A 377 6.51 -35.85 -17.69
N ILE A 378 6.46 -35.06 -18.76
CA ILE A 378 6.82 -35.48 -20.13
C ILE A 378 7.90 -34.57 -20.69
N SER A 379 8.67 -35.09 -21.65
CA SER A 379 9.67 -34.28 -22.36
C SER A 379 9.01 -33.16 -23.17
N SER A 380 9.72 -32.06 -23.38
CA SER A 380 9.24 -30.94 -24.19
C SER A 380 8.95 -31.31 -25.64
N ALA A 381 9.67 -32.29 -26.20
CA ALA A 381 9.38 -32.84 -27.52
C ALA A 381 8.00 -33.52 -27.56
N ALA A 382 7.72 -34.42 -26.61
CA ALA A 382 6.42 -35.10 -26.53
C ALA A 382 5.28 -34.11 -26.23
N PHE A 383 5.52 -33.12 -25.36
CA PHE A 383 4.54 -32.08 -25.08
C PHE A 383 4.19 -31.27 -26.33
N VAL A 384 5.19 -30.87 -27.12
CA VAL A 384 4.94 -30.13 -28.36
C VAL A 384 4.19 -30.96 -29.39
N GLU A 385 4.49 -32.25 -29.52
CA GLU A 385 3.73 -33.14 -30.40
C GLU A 385 2.25 -33.23 -29.98
N GLN A 386 1.98 -33.32 -28.67
CA GLN A 386 0.61 -33.30 -28.13
C GLN A 386 -0.09 -31.96 -28.43
N ILE A 387 0.59 -30.83 -28.22
CA ILE A 387 0.03 -29.50 -28.52
C ILE A 387 -0.26 -29.34 -30.02
N MET A 388 0.66 -29.75 -30.90
CA MET A 388 0.43 -29.71 -32.36
C MET A 388 -0.74 -30.58 -32.78
N THR A 389 -0.94 -31.73 -32.14
CA THR A 389 -2.08 -32.62 -32.39
C THR A 389 -3.38 -31.97 -31.94
N LEU A 390 -3.40 -31.33 -30.77
CA LEU A 390 -4.53 -30.56 -30.27
C LEU A 390 -4.87 -29.40 -31.19
N GLU A 391 -3.87 -28.70 -31.73
CA GLU A 391 -4.08 -27.55 -32.63
C GLU A 391 -4.77 -27.90 -33.95
N LYS A 392 -4.56 -29.11 -34.48
CA LYS A 392 -5.32 -29.60 -35.64
C LYS A 392 -6.81 -29.65 -35.38
N THR A 393 -7.20 -29.77 -34.11
CA THR A 393 -8.58 -29.94 -33.65
C THR A 393 -9.15 -28.65 -33.07
N LEU A 394 -8.32 -27.85 -32.41
CA LEU A 394 -8.71 -26.65 -31.65
C LEU A 394 -7.83 -25.49 -32.11
N PRO A 395 -8.37 -24.52 -32.87
CA PRO A 395 -7.58 -23.36 -33.26
C PRO A 395 -7.17 -22.54 -32.04
N SER A 396 -5.90 -22.09 -32.00
CA SER A 396 -5.32 -21.22 -30.96
C SER A 396 -5.16 -21.87 -29.58
N VAL A 397 -4.42 -22.99 -29.51
CA VAL A 397 -4.08 -23.65 -28.24
C VAL A 397 -3.07 -22.82 -27.45
N LYS A 398 -3.32 -22.69 -26.14
CA LYS A 398 -2.40 -22.07 -25.18
C LYS A 398 -1.97 -23.07 -24.11
N THR A 399 -0.85 -22.82 -23.46
CA THR A 399 -0.25 -23.72 -22.47
C THR A 399 -0.13 -23.07 -21.10
N ALA A 400 -0.22 -23.90 -20.05
CA ALA A 400 0.20 -23.56 -18.70
C ALA A 400 1.56 -24.21 -18.44
N PHE A 401 2.63 -23.46 -18.67
CA PHE A 401 4.00 -23.96 -18.64
C PHE A 401 4.46 -24.18 -17.19
N SER A 402 4.76 -25.44 -16.85
CA SER A 402 5.40 -25.83 -15.59
C SER A 402 6.88 -26.09 -15.84
N PRO A 403 7.79 -25.19 -15.43
CA PRO A 403 9.23 -25.44 -15.60
C PRO A 403 9.69 -26.64 -14.78
N LEU A 404 9.21 -26.78 -13.54
CA LEU A 404 9.54 -27.90 -12.67
C LEU A 404 9.17 -29.25 -13.29
N ALA A 405 8.05 -29.36 -14.00
CA ALA A 405 7.66 -30.61 -14.65
C ALA A 405 8.62 -31.02 -15.79
N PHE A 406 9.37 -30.07 -16.38
CA PHE A 406 10.45 -30.39 -17.32
C PHE A 406 11.75 -30.76 -16.62
N VAL A 407 12.07 -30.12 -15.49
CA VAL A 407 13.18 -30.52 -14.63
C VAL A 407 13.03 -31.98 -14.19
N GLU A 408 11.83 -32.36 -13.74
CA GLU A 408 11.49 -33.74 -13.37
C GLU A 408 11.56 -34.72 -14.55
N ALA A 409 11.37 -34.23 -15.78
CA ALA A 409 11.58 -34.99 -17.01
C ALA A 409 13.05 -35.04 -17.47
N GLY A 410 13.98 -34.50 -16.66
CA GLY A 410 15.42 -34.46 -16.97
C GLY A 410 15.80 -33.41 -18.01
N GLU A 411 15.04 -32.32 -18.11
CA GLU A 411 15.29 -31.23 -19.07
C GLU A 411 15.58 -29.89 -18.39
N ASN A 412 16.38 -29.06 -19.06
CA ASN A 412 16.58 -27.66 -18.70
C ASN A 412 15.42 -26.82 -19.29
N PRO A 413 14.53 -26.26 -18.47
CA PRO A 413 13.30 -25.64 -18.96
C PRO A 413 13.52 -24.44 -19.86
N PHE A 414 14.50 -23.59 -19.58
CA PHE A 414 14.80 -22.41 -20.40
C PHE A 414 15.59 -22.82 -21.65
N LEU A 415 16.79 -23.38 -21.48
CA LEU A 415 17.71 -23.65 -22.57
C LEU A 415 17.20 -24.69 -23.58
N LYS A 416 16.47 -25.71 -23.11
CA LYS A 416 16.00 -26.82 -23.95
C LYS A 416 14.52 -26.67 -24.24
N SER A 417 13.67 -26.65 -23.22
CA SER A 417 12.22 -26.75 -23.41
C SER A 417 11.61 -25.48 -23.98
N TYR A 418 12.02 -24.29 -23.54
CA TYR A 418 11.51 -23.01 -24.03
C TYR A 418 12.10 -22.61 -25.40
N TYR A 419 13.43 -22.63 -25.55
CA TYR A 419 14.08 -22.13 -26.77
C TYR A 419 13.94 -23.06 -27.98
N LYS A 420 14.03 -24.37 -27.79
CA LYS A 420 14.17 -25.31 -28.92
C LYS A 420 12.84 -25.81 -29.49
N THR A 421 11.73 -25.59 -28.80
CA THR A 421 10.46 -26.27 -29.11
C THR A 421 9.35 -25.37 -29.66
N GLY A 422 9.61 -24.06 -29.82
CA GLY A 422 8.64 -23.09 -30.36
C GLY A 422 7.45 -22.81 -29.44
N ILE A 423 7.35 -23.49 -28.29
CA ILE A 423 6.22 -23.42 -27.36
C ILE A 423 6.02 -22.04 -26.72
N LYS A 424 7.08 -21.22 -26.71
CA LYS A 424 7.09 -19.86 -26.16
C LYS A 424 5.94 -18.96 -26.64
N SER A 425 5.48 -19.09 -27.88
CA SER A 425 4.36 -18.29 -28.42
C SER A 425 2.98 -18.74 -27.91
N LYS A 426 2.93 -19.96 -27.36
CA LYS A 426 1.70 -20.60 -26.88
C LYS A 426 1.53 -20.48 -25.37
N ILE A 427 2.53 -20.01 -24.63
CA ILE A 427 2.41 -19.81 -23.18
C ILE A 427 1.27 -18.81 -22.92
N GLY A 428 0.27 -19.26 -22.16
CA GLY A 428 -0.83 -18.46 -21.63
C GLY A 428 -0.82 -18.40 -20.10
N ALA A 429 -0.09 -19.31 -19.45
CA ALA A 429 0.28 -19.22 -18.05
C ALA A 429 1.69 -19.78 -17.84
N LEU A 430 2.43 -19.23 -16.87
CA LEU A 430 3.66 -19.80 -16.33
C LEU A 430 3.43 -20.08 -14.85
N TYR A 431 3.71 -21.30 -14.41
CA TYR A 431 3.76 -21.62 -12.99
C TYR A 431 5.07 -21.07 -12.40
N ILE A 432 4.93 -20.29 -11.34
CA ILE A 432 6.04 -19.75 -10.56
C ILE A 432 6.37 -20.80 -9.50
N ASN A 433 7.28 -21.71 -9.85
CA ASN A 433 7.77 -22.76 -8.98
C ASN A 433 9.22 -23.14 -9.33
N ASP A 434 9.93 -23.71 -8.36
CA ASP A 434 11.31 -24.17 -8.52
C ASP A 434 11.54 -25.48 -7.77
N GLY A 435 12.58 -26.21 -8.15
CA GLY A 435 12.92 -27.49 -7.55
C GLY A 435 13.97 -28.29 -8.31
N PHE A 436 14.21 -29.50 -7.84
CA PHE A 436 15.25 -30.40 -8.33
C PHE A 436 14.69 -31.52 -9.21
N ALA A 437 15.55 -32.23 -9.93
CA ALA A 437 15.17 -33.36 -10.79
C ALA A 437 14.47 -34.51 -10.03
N THR A 438 14.59 -34.56 -8.70
CA THR A 438 13.87 -35.51 -7.85
C THR A 438 12.38 -35.19 -7.66
N GLY A 439 11.91 -34.03 -8.14
CA GLY A 439 10.58 -33.48 -7.85
C GLY A 439 10.48 -32.81 -6.48
N GLN A 440 11.57 -32.77 -5.72
CA GLN A 440 11.63 -31.97 -4.49
C GLN A 440 11.62 -30.49 -4.87
N ARG A 441 10.64 -29.75 -4.34
CA ARG A 441 10.54 -28.31 -4.56
C ARG A 441 11.57 -27.53 -3.72
N SER A 442 11.95 -26.36 -4.20
CA SER A 442 12.87 -25.42 -3.54
C SER A 442 12.28 -24.01 -3.52
N ASN A 443 12.89 -23.09 -2.78
CA ASN A 443 12.60 -21.67 -2.99
C ASN A 443 12.99 -21.29 -4.44
N LEU A 444 12.39 -20.21 -4.94
CA LEU A 444 12.72 -19.69 -6.27
C LEU A 444 14.21 -19.29 -6.33
N GLU A 445 14.86 -19.62 -7.45
CA GLU A 445 16.31 -19.44 -7.71
C GLU A 445 17.25 -20.39 -6.94
N GLU A 446 16.71 -21.36 -6.19
CA GLU A 446 17.53 -22.41 -5.53
C GLU A 446 17.48 -23.77 -6.25
N GLY A 447 16.61 -23.91 -7.25
CA GLY A 447 16.42 -25.15 -7.99
C GLY A 447 16.93 -25.08 -9.43
N LEU A 448 16.38 -25.94 -10.27
CA LEU A 448 16.78 -26.12 -11.67
C LEU A 448 15.71 -25.61 -12.66
N SER A 449 14.66 -24.93 -12.19
CA SER A 449 13.55 -24.48 -13.05
C SER A 449 13.92 -23.32 -13.97
N GLU A 450 15.05 -22.63 -13.76
CA GLU A 450 15.45 -21.43 -14.53
C GLU A 450 14.33 -20.36 -14.54
N ILE A 451 13.67 -20.18 -13.39
CA ILE A 451 12.42 -19.40 -13.29
C ILE A 451 12.63 -17.92 -13.58
N LYS A 452 13.77 -17.35 -13.15
CA LYS A 452 14.12 -15.94 -13.37
C LYS A 452 14.27 -15.62 -14.85
N GLU A 453 14.97 -16.49 -15.58
CA GLU A 453 15.19 -16.37 -17.01
C GLU A 453 13.87 -16.46 -17.78
N LEU A 454 12.98 -17.38 -17.37
CA LEU A 454 11.64 -17.53 -17.96
C LEU A 454 10.73 -16.31 -17.72
N ILE A 455 10.76 -15.74 -16.52
CA ILE A 455 10.02 -14.50 -16.21
C ILE A 455 10.56 -13.35 -17.07
N SER A 456 11.88 -13.13 -17.06
CA SER A 456 12.54 -12.08 -17.84
C SER A 456 12.15 -12.12 -19.33
N ILE A 457 12.29 -13.28 -19.97
CA ILE A 457 12.01 -13.39 -21.41
C ILE A 457 10.53 -13.21 -21.76
N LEU A 458 9.61 -13.58 -20.87
CA LEU A 458 8.17 -13.34 -21.08
C LEU A 458 7.83 -11.86 -20.94
N LEU A 459 8.41 -11.17 -19.95
CA LEU A 459 8.21 -9.73 -19.77
C LEU A 459 8.78 -8.92 -20.95
N CYS A 460 9.96 -9.27 -21.47
CA CYS A 460 10.51 -8.67 -22.70
C CYS A 460 9.60 -8.83 -23.93
N ARG A 461 8.66 -9.78 -23.89
CA ARG A 461 7.70 -10.06 -24.96
C ARG A 461 6.30 -9.50 -24.67
N ASN A 462 6.17 -8.63 -23.67
CA ASN A 462 4.90 -8.02 -23.27
C ASN A 462 3.84 -9.09 -22.92
N PHE A 463 4.23 -10.11 -22.17
CA PHE A 463 3.35 -11.21 -21.79
C PHE A 463 2.11 -10.72 -21.03
N ASP A 464 0.94 -11.17 -21.48
CA ASP A 464 -0.39 -10.78 -20.98
C ASP A 464 -1.17 -11.93 -20.33
N GLY A 465 -0.50 -13.08 -20.15
CA GLY A 465 -1.08 -14.28 -19.53
C GLY A 465 -0.96 -14.30 -18.00
N PHE A 466 -1.05 -15.49 -17.43
CA PHE A 466 -0.99 -15.68 -15.98
C PHE A 466 0.41 -16.02 -15.48
N PHE A 467 0.82 -15.40 -14.38
CA PHE A 467 1.85 -15.95 -13.49
C PHE A 467 1.14 -16.56 -12.28
N ILE A 468 1.33 -17.87 -12.08
CA ILE A 468 0.59 -18.64 -11.06
C ILE A 468 1.56 -19.09 -9.98
N LEU A 469 1.46 -18.51 -8.78
CA LEU A 469 2.28 -18.87 -7.62
C LEU A 469 1.97 -20.29 -7.14
N GLN A 470 3.00 -21.12 -7.00
CA GLN A 470 2.93 -22.49 -6.48
C GLN A 470 4.18 -22.83 -5.65
N GLY A 471 4.02 -23.55 -4.53
CA GLY A 471 5.18 -23.90 -3.70
C GLY A 471 4.88 -24.61 -2.39
N ARG A 472 3.76 -25.35 -2.28
CA ARG A 472 3.25 -25.84 -0.99
C ARG A 472 4.24 -26.65 -0.16
N ASP A 473 5.17 -27.33 -0.82
CA ASP A 473 6.13 -28.23 -0.18
C ASP A 473 7.52 -27.58 0.02
N CYS A 474 7.65 -26.27 -0.25
CA CYS A 474 8.91 -25.52 -0.13
C CYS A 474 8.68 -24.06 0.30
N GLY A 475 9.04 -23.76 1.56
CA GLY A 475 8.84 -22.42 2.12
C GLY A 475 7.37 -22.09 2.38
N ASP A 476 7.11 -20.86 2.82
CA ASP A 476 5.75 -20.34 3.00
C ASP A 476 5.34 -19.46 1.80
N PHE A 477 4.04 -19.15 1.76
CA PHE A 477 3.46 -18.30 0.71
C PHE A 477 4.13 -16.93 0.64
N GLU A 478 4.47 -16.35 1.80
CA GLU A 478 5.09 -15.04 1.93
C GLU A 478 6.48 -14.99 1.27
N ASN A 479 7.34 -15.97 1.55
CA ASN A 479 8.68 -16.04 1.00
C ASN A 479 8.66 -16.18 -0.53
N THR A 480 7.72 -16.97 -1.07
CA THR A 480 7.57 -17.11 -2.53
C THR A 480 7.14 -15.80 -3.18
N VAL A 481 6.18 -15.08 -2.59
CA VAL A 481 5.77 -13.76 -3.09
C VAL A 481 6.94 -12.78 -3.04
N LYS A 482 7.64 -12.66 -1.91
CA LYS A 482 8.78 -11.74 -1.76
C LYS A 482 9.87 -12.02 -2.79
N LYS A 483 10.22 -13.30 -2.97
CA LYS A 483 11.25 -13.71 -3.94
C LYS A 483 10.79 -13.44 -5.38
N PHE A 484 9.52 -13.68 -5.69
CA PHE A 484 8.95 -13.33 -6.99
C PHE A 484 8.97 -11.81 -7.25
N THR A 485 8.61 -10.99 -6.26
CA THR A 485 8.72 -9.52 -6.36
C THR A 485 10.16 -9.08 -6.62
N GLN A 486 11.13 -9.64 -5.89
CA GLN A 486 12.56 -9.35 -6.12
C GLN A 486 12.99 -9.72 -7.54
N ILE A 487 12.55 -10.88 -8.05
CA ILE A 487 12.85 -11.28 -9.43
C ILE A 487 12.27 -10.27 -10.42
N LEU A 488 11.05 -9.75 -10.19
CA LEU A 488 10.46 -8.72 -11.06
C LEU A 488 11.28 -7.43 -11.06
N GLU A 489 11.72 -6.97 -9.88
CA GLU A 489 12.58 -5.78 -9.76
C GLU A 489 13.93 -5.96 -10.47
N ASP A 490 14.48 -7.17 -10.46
CA ASP A 490 15.77 -7.47 -11.12
C ASP A 490 15.66 -7.49 -12.66
N VAL A 491 14.48 -7.76 -13.22
CA VAL A 491 14.31 -8.03 -14.67
C VAL A 491 13.50 -6.96 -15.42
N GLN A 492 12.93 -5.99 -14.72
CA GLN A 492 12.23 -4.81 -15.27
C GLN A 492 13.18 -3.62 -15.36
#